data_AF-A0A7W0ZRK9-F1
#
_entry.id   AF-A0A7W0ZRK9-F1
#
_cell.length_a   1.000
_cell.length_b   1.000
_cell.length_c   1.000
_cell.angle_alpha   90.00
_cell.angle_beta   90.00
_cell.angle_gamma   90.00
#
_symmetry.space_group_name_H-M   'P 1'
#
loop_
_entity.id
_entity.type
_entity.pdbx_description
1 polymer ?
#
loop_
_entity_poly.entity_id
_entity_poly.type
_entity_poly.pdbx_seq_one_letter_code
_entity_poly.pdbx_strand_id
1 'polypeptide(L)'
;MRRLLIALIIWVAACAPPRTADVPLPPADPSRLSHEQHGQLPCSGCHRSDARPGADDHRPCDDGACHRKDFLAPPGQLCQVCHTKIVPQPLSAPLKPYPVEDAWQAQPSRFSHKRHLDAGLLEARVGFHVGCADCHERDGKKARPDHDTCARCHAAEAGLGDKAPRMDDCAGCHQPGAHERTRSRLIRDDLHFDHERHRQDRKGAAIRCDTCHTQTAKATGYTDHAPPRITSCVTCHDDSARTPNEMRVRVCETCHSARIDRVTTLAPRSHLPATERPIDHTLAFRRDH
;
A
#
# COMPACT_ATOMS: atom_id res chain seq x y z
N MET A 1 -28.53 -26.27 -64.70
CA MET A 1 -29.25 -26.06 -63.41
C MET A 1 -28.58 -26.99 -62.41
N ARG A 2 -27.90 -26.59 -61.34
CA ARG A 2 -28.28 -25.68 -60.25
C ARG A 2 -26.99 -25.29 -59.52
N ARG A 3 -26.86 -24.00 -59.21
CA ARG A 3 -25.77 -23.38 -58.44
C ARG A 3 -25.91 -23.79 -56.97
N LEU A 4 -24.82 -24.16 -56.30
CA LEU A 4 -24.74 -24.19 -54.84
C LEU A 4 -23.66 -23.20 -54.40
N LEU A 5 -24.12 -21.99 -54.06
CA LEU A 5 -23.37 -20.95 -53.35
C LEU A 5 -23.62 -21.19 -51.87
N ILE A 6 -22.60 -21.65 -51.15
CA ILE A 6 -22.63 -21.72 -49.68
C ILE A 6 -22.11 -20.38 -49.17
N ALA A 7 -23.01 -19.58 -48.62
CA ALA A 7 -22.70 -18.31 -47.98
C ALA A 7 -22.09 -18.57 -46.60
N LEU A 8 -20.79 -18.31 -46.46
CA LEU A 8 -20.07 -18.32 -45.19
C LEU A 8 -20.34 -16.98 -44.49
N ILE A 9 -21.32 -16.95 -43.59
CA ILE A 9 -21.61 -15.77 -42.75
C ILE A 9 -20.62 -15.80 -41.58
N ILE A 10 -19.53 -15.04 -41.71
CA ILE A 10 -18.56 -14.81 -40.64
C ILE A 10 -19.20 -13.84 -39.62
N TRP A 11 -19.62 -14.36 -38.47
CA TRP A 11 -20.00 -13.56 -37.31
C TRP A 11 -18.74 -12.96 -36.68
N VAL A 12 -18.41 -11.73 -37.05
CA VAL A 12 -17.47 -10.90 -36.30
C VAL A 12 -18.21 -10.36 -35.09
N ALA A 13 -18.28 -11.16 -34.01
CA ALA A 13 -18.69 -10.66 -32.71
C ALA A 13 -17.59 -9.71 -32.22
N ALA A 14 -17.77 -8.42 -32.51
CA ALA A 14 -16.90 -7.36 -32.02
C ALA A 14 -16.97 -7.34 -30.48
N CYS A 15 -15.94 -7.85 -29.83
CA CYS A 15 -15.67 -7.62 -28.42
C CYS A 15 -15.35 -6.13 -28.21
N ALA A 16 -16.38 -5.28 -28.27
CA ALA A 16 -16.25 -3.91 -27.80
C ALA A 16 -15.97 -3.97 -26.30
N PRO A 17 -14.84 -3.43 -25.81
CA PRO A 17 -14.59 -3.37 -24.39
C PRO A 17 -15.73 -2.61 -23.71
N PRO A 18 -16.16 -3.01 -22.51
CA PRO A 18 -17.18 -2.28 -21.78
C PRO A 18 -16.73 -0.82 -21.63
N ARG A 19 -17.54 0.10 -22.14
CA ARG A 19 -17.37 1.53 -21.86
C ARG A 19 -17.62 1.72 -20.37
N THR A 20 -16.55 1.87 -19.59
CA THR A 20 -16.66 2.44 -18.24
C THR A 20 -17.21 3.85 -18.42
N ALA A 21 -18.40 4.10 -17.88
CA ALA A 21 -18.93 5.45 -17.83
C ALA A 21 -17.93 6.30 -17.03
N ASP A 22 -17.50 7.43 -17.61
CA ASP A 22 -16.69 8.41 -16.90
C ASP A 22 -17.50 8.88 -15.69
N VAL A 23 -17.09 8.46 -14.49
CA VAL A 23 -17.65 9.00 -13.26
C VAL A 23 -17.26 10.47 -13.23
N PRO A 24 -18.22 11.41 -13.18
CA PRO A 24 -17.89 12.82 -13.13
C PRO A 24 -16.95 13.05 -11.95
N LEU A 25 -15.78 13.63 -12.23
CA LEU A 25 -14.88 14.07 -11.18
C LEU A 25 -15.67 15.01 -10.28
N PRO A 26 -15.57 14.88 -8.94
CA PRO A 26 -16.22 15.84 -8.07
C PRO A 26 -15.71 17.27 -8.39
N PRO A 27 -16.50 18.31 -8.11
CA PRO A 27 -16.04 19.68 -8.29
C PRO A 27 -14.76 19.93 -7.49
N ALA A 28 -13.86 20.77 -8.03
CA ALA A 28 -12.62 21.15 -7.36
C ALA A 28 -12.94 21.71 -5.97
N ASP A 29 -12.35 21.09 -4.94
CA ASP A 29 -12.53 21.51 -3.55
C ASP A 29 -11.28 22.29 -3.12
N PRO A 30 -11.39 23.62 -2.91
CA PRO A 30 -10.25 24.47 -2.54
C PRO A 30 -9.71 24.16 -1.14
N SER A 31 -10.41 23.34 -0.34
CA SER A 31 -9.90 22.81 0.93
C SER A 31 -9.04 21.55 0.76
N ARG A 32 -8.53 21.31 -0.45
CA ARG A 32 -7.71 20.15 -0.81
C ARG A 32 -6.47 20.55 -1.58
N LEU A 33 -5.44 19.72 -1.45
CA LEU A 33 -4.24 19.83 -2.26
C LEU A 33 -4.46 19.15 -3.62
N SER A 34 -4.52 19.94 -4.68
CA SER A 34 -4.66 19.44 -6.05
C SER A 34 -3.31 19.01 -6.63
N HIS A 35 -3.15 17.71 -6.92
CA HIS A 35 -1.97 17.22 -7.62
C HIS A 35 -1.87 17.75 -9.05
N GLU A 36 -2.99 18.10 -9.69
CA GLU A 36 -2.98 18.72 -11.01
C GLU A 36 -2.31 20.11 -10.96
N GLN A 37 -2.65 20.91 -9.96
CA GLN A 37 -2.07 22.25 -9.77
C GLN A 37 -0.61 22.20 -9.30
N HIS A 38 -0.22 21.15 -8.58
CA HIS A 38 1.13 20.98 -8.04
C HIS A 38 2.00 20.03 -8.87
N GLY A 39 1.49 19.48 -9.97
CA GLY A 39 2.16 18.42 -10.74
C GLY A 39 3.45 18.85 -11.42
N GLN A 40 3.70 20.17 -11.51
CA GLN A 40 4.94 20.74 -12.04
C GLN A 40 6.05 20.84 -10.99
N LEU A 41 5.73 20.65 -9.70
CA LEU A 41 6.72 20.62 -8.62
C LEU A 41 7.40 19.26 -8.56
N PRO A 42 8.70 19.21 -8.19
CA PRO A 42 9.37 17.93 -7.97
C PRO A 42 8.65 17.16 -6.85
N CYS A 43 8.37 15.88 -7.09
CA CYS A 43 7.64 15.04 -6.12
C CYS A 43 8.32 15.02 -4.74
N SER A 44 9.66 14.99 -4.71
CA SER A 44 10.47 15.02 -3.48
C SER A 44 10.39 16.36 -2.72
N GLY A 45 9.87 17.42 -3.36
CA GLY A 45 9.53 18.67 -2.71
C GLY A 45 8.46 18.48 -1.63
N CYS A 46 7.45 17.63 -1.92
CA CYS A 46 6.28 17.41 -1.07
C CYS A 46 6.22 16.02 -0.41
N HIS A 47 6.78 14.99 -1.03
CA HIS A 47 6.69 13.59 -0.58
C HIS A 47 7.99 13.08 0.04
N ARG A 48 8.49 13.76 1.07
CA ARG A 48 9.58 13.21 1.89
C ARG A 48 8.97 12.34 2.98
N SER A 49 9.60 11.21 3.31
CA SER A 49 9.06 10.14 4.18
C SER A 49 8.41 10.62 5.50
N ASP A 50 8.87 11.77 6.00
CA ASP A 50 8.56 12.37 7.30
C ASP A 50 7.54 13.52 7.16
N ALA A 51 7.51 14.17 6.00
CA ALA A 51 6.61 15.25 5.64
C ALA A 51 5.37 14.67 4.96
N ARG A 52 4.37 14.33 5.76
CA ARG A 52 3.07 13.85 5.24
C ARG A 52 2.04 14.96 5.43
N PRO A 53 1.07 15.12 4.52
CA PRO A 53 -0.12 15.91 4.82
C PRO A 53 -0.76 15.39 6.13
N GLY A 54 -0.82 16.22 7.17
CA GLY A 54 -1.24 15.82 8.53
C GLY A 54 -0.11 15.47 9.51
N ALA A 55 1.16 15.65 9.14
CA ALA A 55 2.23 15.90 10.10
C ALA A 55 2.15 17.38 10.52
N ASP A 56 2.55 17.71 11.75
CA ASP A 56 2.69 19.10 12.23
C ASP A 56 3.94 19.76 11.64
N ASP A 57 4.12 19.61 10.32
CA ASP A 57 5.24 20.13 9.56
C ASP A 57 4.70 20.84 8.31
N HIS A 58 4.71 22.18 8.39
CA HIS A 58 4.31 23.05 7.29
C HIS A 58 5.42 23.29 6.28
N ARG A 59 6.65 22.86 6.57
CA ARG A 59 7.84 23.19 5.76
C ARG A 59 7.72 22.85 4.27
N PRO A 60 7.10 21.73 3.84
CA PRO A 60 6.94 21.46 2.42
C PRO A 60 6.07 22.48 1.67
N CYS A 61 5.23 23.23 2.39
CA CYS A 61 4.33 24.23 1.83
C CYS A 61 4.75 25.66 2.18
N ASP A 62 5.58 25.87 3.21
CA ASP A 62 5.97 27.21 3.71
C ASP A 62 7.36 27.70 3.25
N ASP A 63 8.08 26.91 2.43
CA ASP A 63 9.51 27.07 2.11
C ASP A 63 9.91 28.32 1.31
N GLY A 64 9.03 29.31 1.20
CA GLY A 64 9.26 30.57 0.50
C GLY A 64 8.98 30.51 -1.00
N ALA A 65 9.10 29.33 -1.62
CA ALA A 65 8.78 29.11 -3.03
C ALA A 65 7.29 28.83 -3.25
N CYS A 66 6.60 28.31 -2.23
CA CYS A 66 5.19 27.92 -2.32
C CYS A 66 4.26 28.92 -1.61
N HIS A 67 3.72 28.56 -0.45
CA HIS A 67 2.63 29.25 0.23
C HIS A 67 3.07 30.11 1.42
N ARG A 68 4.34 30.51 1.50
CA ARG A 68 4.88 31.27 2.64
C ARG A 68 4.06 32.51 2.98
N LYS A 69 3.55 33.23 1.97
CA LYS A 69 2.70 34.42 2.19
C LYS A 69 1.39 34.05 2.88
N ASP A 70 0.78 32.93 2.48
CA ASP A 70 -0.47 32.44 3.05
C ASP A 70 -0.27 31.92 4.49
N PHE A 71 0.88 31.30 4.78
CA PHE A 71 1.24 30.88 6.15
C PHE A 71 1.52 32.06 7.10
N LEU A 72 1.91 33.22 6.58
CA LEU A 72 2.12 34.43 7.37
C LEU A 72 0.84 35.27 7.51
N ALA A 73 -0.22 34.94 6.77
CA ALA A 73 -1.52 35.59 6.88
C ALA A 73 -2.36 34.97 8.01
N PRO A 74 -3.44 35.64 8.46
CA PRO A 74 -4.41 35.03 9.36
C PRO A 74 -4.93 33.69 8.78
N PRO A 75 -5.17 32.67 9.63
CA PRO A 75 -5.57 31.35 9.16
C PRO A 75 -6.79 31.36 8.21
N GLY A 76 -6.63 30.76 7.03
CA GLY A 76 -7.60 30.83 5.93
C GLY A 76 -7.86 29.48 5.23
N GLN A 77 -8.27 29.52 3.96
CA GLN A 77 -8.59 28.31 3.18
C GLN A 77 -7.43 27.32 3.09
N LEU A 78 -6.19 27.81 3.00
CA LEU A 78 -5.01 26.95 2.97
C LEU A 78 -4.92 26.05 4.21
N CYS A 79 -5.21 26.58 5.40
CA CYS A 79 -5.13 25.79 6.62
C CYS A 79 -6.26 24.74 6.68
N GLN A 80 -7.35 24.92 5.92
CA GLN A 80 -8.44 23.93 5.83
C GLN A 80 -8.01 22.71 5.03
N VAL A 81 -6.90 22.77 4.30
CA VAL A 81 -6.30 21.60 3.65
C VAL A 81 -5.93 20.55 4.69
N CYS A 82 -5.28 20.98 5.77
CA CYS A 82 -4.72 20.07 6.79
C CYS A 82 -5.52 20.02 8.09
N HIS A 83 -6.26 21.07 8.47
CA HIS A 83 -6.98 21.12 9.75
C HIS A 83 -8.48 20.86 9.57
N THR A 84 -9.06 20.13 10.52
CA THR A 84 -10.53 19.92 10.62
C THR A 84 -11.24 21.15 11.19
N LYS A 85 -10.51 21.97 11.95
CA LYS A 85 -11.01 23.20 12.55
C LYS A 85 -9.90 24.23 12.61
N ILE A 86 -10.15 25.41 12.08
CA ILE A 86 -9.26 26.56 12.20
C ILE A 86 -9.88 27.51 13.20
N VAL A 87 -9.18 27.76 14.30
CA VAL A 87 -9.49 28.83 15.23
C VAL A 87 -8.23 29.64 15.49
N PRO A 88 -8.30 30.97 15.64
CA PRO A 88 -7.13 31.79 15.95
C PRO A 88 -6.45 31.39 17.26
N GLN A 89 -7.22 30.84 18.20
CA GLN A 89 -6.75 30.33 19.49
C GLN A 89 -7.62 29.14 19.94
N PRO A 90 -7.02 28.11 20.58
CA PRO A 90 -5.58 27.92 20.81
C PRO A 90 -4.81 27.62 19.51
N LEU A 91 -3.48 27.82 19.50
CA LEU A 91 -2.59 27.53 18.35
C LEU A 91 -2.51 26.05 17.97
N SER A 92 -3.20 25.17 18.70
CA SER A 92 -3.34 23.75 18.37
C SER A 92 -4.66 23.55 17.64
N ALA A 93 -4.58 23.43 16.31
CA ALA A 93 -5.71 23.12 15.46
C ALA A 93 -5.72 21.62 15.13
N PRO A 94 -6.83 20.88 15.36
CA PRO A 94 -6.87 19.45 15.09
C PRO A 94 -6.67 19.15 13.60
N LEU A 95 -5.67 18.33 13.28
CA LEU A 95 -5.37 17.90 11.92
C LEU A 95 -6.45 16.93 11.39
N LYS A 96 -6.67 16.95 10.08
CA LYS A 96 -7.44 15.92 9.39
C LYS A 96 -6.72 14.58 9.56
N PRO A 97 -7.46 13.48 9.79
CA PRO A 97 -6.85 12.17 9.88
C PRO A 97 -6.14 11.82 8.57
N TYR A 98 -4.90 11.35 8.67
CA TYR A 98 -4.15 10.82 7.52
C TYR A 98 -4.16 9.28 7.53
N PRO A 99 -4.40 8.63 6.38
CA PRO A 99 -4.76 9.22 5.09
C PRO A 99 -6.20 9.74 5.10
N VAL A 100 -6.45 10.91 4.48
CA VAL A 100 -7.78 11.52 4.40
C VAL A 100 -8.74 10.56 3.73
N GLU A 101 -9.84 10.19 4.39
CA GLU A 101 -10.89 9.34 3.81
C GLU A 101 -11.69 10.13 2.78
N ASP A 102 -11.14 10.26 1.58
CA ASP A 102 -11.84 10.86 0.46
C ASP A 102 -11.58 10.12 -0.86
N ALA A 103 -12.46 10.36 -1.82
CA ALA A 103 -12.41 9.77 -3.15
C ALA A 103 -11.22 10.27 -4.02
N TRP A 104 -10.40 11.18 -3.49
CA TRP A 104 -9.35 11.91 -4.20
C TRP A 104 -7.94 11.58 -3.72
N GLN A 105 -7.78 10.52 -2.93
CA GLN A 105 -6.47 9.97 -2.61
C GLN A 105 -5.67 9.71 -3.89
N ALA A 106 -4.33 9.77 -3.76
CA ALA A 106 -3.38 9.53 -4.84
C ALA A 106 -3.86 8.43 -5.78
N GLN A 107 -3.91 8.75 -7.07
CA GLN A 107 -4.39 7.84 -8.12
C GLN A 107 -3.76 6.46 -7.92
N PRO A 108 -4.53 5.38 -8.07
CA PRO A 108 -3.98 4.05 -7.87
C PRO A 108 -2.82 3.83 -8.84
N SER A 109 -1.71 3.37 -8.28
CA SER A 109 -0.58 2.94 -9.07
C SER A 109 -0.90 1.60 -9.74
N ARG A 110 -0.45 1.46 -10.98
CA ARG A 110 -0.38 0.22 -11.77
C ARG A 110 0.84 -0.62 -11.42
N PHE A 111 1.53 -0.29 -10.33
CA PHE A 111 2.69 -1.02 -9.87
C PHE A 111 2.35 -2.50 -9.67
N SER A 112 3.21 -3.35 -10.21
CA SER A 112 3.08 -4.80 -10.12
C SER A 112 4.39 -5.41 -9.68
N HIS A 113 4.38 -6.08 -8.53
CA HIS A 113 5.49 -6.91 -8.08
C HIS A 113 5.80 -8.01 -9.09
N LYS A 114 4.77 -8.63 -9.70
CA LYS A 114 4.98 -9.63 -10.75
C LYS A 114 5.89 -9.15 -11.86
N ARG A 115 5.71 -7.91 -12.33
CA ARG A 115 6.56 -7.33 -13.38
C ARG A 115 7.95 -6.99 -12.86
N HIS A 116 8.04 -6.43 -11.65
CA HIS A 116 9.31 -5.97 -11.08
C HIS A 116 10.15 -7.10 -10.45
N LEU A 117 9.59 -8.28 -10.22
CA LEU A 117 10.32 -9.44 -9.68
C LEU A 117 10.52 -10.55 -10.73
N ASP A 118 10.09 -10.33 -11.97
CA ASP A 118 10.40 -11.22 -13.09
C ASP A 118 11.79 -10.90 -13.62
N ALA A 119 12.80 -11.60 -13.08
CA ALA A 119 14.19 -11.38 -13.42
C ALA A 119 14.47 -11.55 -14.91
N GLY A 120 13.89 -12.58 -15.55
CA GLY A 120 14.10 -12.82 -16.98
C GLY A 120 13.51 -11.71 -17.85
N LEU A 121 12.31 -11.24 -17.52
CA LEU A 121 11.68 -10.12 -18.22
C LEU A 121 12.46 -8.82 -18.04
N LEU A 122 12.93 -8.53 -16.83
CA LEU A 122 13.69 -7.30 -16.54
C LEU A 122 15.08 -7.32 -17.19
N GLU A 123 15.84 -8.40 -17.05
CA GLU A 123 17.15 -8.56 -17.72
C GLU A 123 17.02 -8.36 -19.23
N ALA A 124 16.03 -8.99 -19.86
CA ALA A 124 15.79 -8.85 -21.30
C ALA A 124 15.39 -7.43 -21.73
N ARG A 125 14.67 -6.70 -20.87
CA ARG A 125 14.12 -5.38 -21.18
C ARG A 125 15.10 -4.26 -20.84
N VAL A 126 15.60 -4.23 -19.61
CA VAL A 126 16.40 -3.13 -19.06
C VAL A 126 17.84 -3.52 -18.70
N GLY A 127 18.22 -4.79 -18.82
CA GLY A 127 19.61 -5.25 -18.61
C GLY A 127 20.01 -5.45 -17.14
N PHE A 128 19.04 -5.44 -16.23
CA PHE A 128 19.22 -5.77 -14.82
C PHE A 128 17.88 -6.24 -14.25
N HIS A 129 17.88 -6.86 -13.07
CA HIS A 129 16.68 -7.17 -12.31
C HIS A 129 16.75 -6.56 -10.90
N VAL A 130 15.62 -6.55 -10.20
CA VAL A 130 15.54 -6.07 -8.82
C VAL A 130 15.05 -7.16 -7.88
N GLY A 131 15.50 -7.09 -6.64
CA GLY A 131 15.05 -7.87 -5.50
C GLY A 131 14.23 -7.03 -4.52
N CYS A 132 13.77 -7.68 -3.46
CA CYS A 132 12.90 -7.03 -2.46
C CYS A 132 13.61 -5.84 -1.78
N ALA A 133 14.91 -5.98 -1.49
CA ALA A 133 15.68 -4.96 -0.77
C ALA A 133 15.93 -3.69 -1.61
N ASP A 134 15.99 -3.80 -2.93
CA ASP A 134 16.26 -2.63 -3.80
C ASP A 134 15.15 -1.57 -3.71
N CYS A 135 13.93 -1.99 -3.39
CA CYS A 135 12.80 -1.09 -3.20
C CYS A 135 12.44 -0.86 -1.73
N HIS A 136 12.54 -1.91 -0.90
CA HIS A 136 12.05 -1.88 0.48
C HIS A 136 13.12 -1.59 1.52
N GLU A 137 14.37 -1.30 1.15
CA GLU A 137 15.43 -0.95 2.09
C GLU A 137 15.96 0.47 1.87
N ARG A 138 15.98 1.25 2.94
CA ARG A 138 16.54 2.60 2.99
C ARG A 138 17.27 2.77 4.31
N ASP A 139 18.53 3.19 4.25
CA ASP A 139 19.40 3.37 5.42
C ASP A 139 19.45 2.13 6.34
N GLY A 140 19.48 0.95 5.72
CA GLY A 140 19.50 -0.36 6.40
C GLY A 140 18.17 -0.77 7.04
N LYS A 141 17.10 0.02 6.90
CA LYS A 141 15.78 -0.22 7.48
C LYS A 141 14.74 -0.54 6.42
N LYS A 142 13.71 -1.29 6.82
CA LYS A 142 12.57 -1.56 5.94
C LYS A 142 11.67 -0.33 5.82
N ALA A 143 11.51 0.13 4.59
CA ALA A 143 10.67 1.26 4.24
C ALA A 143 9.64 0.85 3.17
N ARG A 144 8.51 1.56 3.15
CA ARG A 144 7.59 1.46 2.01
C ARG A 144 8.21 2.25 0.85
N PRO A 145 8.24 1.71 -0.37
CA PRO A 145 8.67 2.45 -1.54
C PRO A 145 7.83 3.70 -1.72
N ASP A 146 8.49 4.80 -2.04
CA ASP A 146 7.91 6.07 -2.46
C ASP A 146 8.46 6.43 -3.86
N HIS A 147 8.12 7.62 -4.36
CA HIS A 147 8.60 8.08 -5.65
C HIS A 147 10.12 8.23 -5.71
N ASP A 148 10.80 8.54 -4.61
CA ASP A 148 12.27 8.61 -4.60
C ASP A 148 12.87 7.22 -4.86
N THR A 149 12.28 6.17 -4.29
CA THR A 149 12.66 4.79 -4.59
C THR A 149 12.45 4.46 -6.08
N CYS A 150 11.29 4.82 -6.66
CA CYS A 150 11.00 4.57 -8.07
C CYS A 150 11.93 5.35 -9.01
N ALA A 151 12.24 6.60 -8.66
CA ALA A 151 13.08 7.49 -9.47
C ALA A 151 14.50 6.96 -9.68
N ARG A 152 15.02 6.14 -8.76
CA ARG A 152 16.36 5.51 -8.92
C ARG A 152 16.50 4.72 -10.22
N CYS A 153 15.40 4.18 -10.75
CA CYS A 153 15.38 3.43 -12.01
C CYS A 153 14.57 4.13 -13.11
N HIS A 154 13.56 4.92 -12.74
CA HIS A 154 12.63 5.55 -13.70
C HIS A 154 12.95 7.03 -14.01
N ALA A 155 14.02 7.59 -13.44
CA ALA A 155 14.50 8.92 -13.81
C ALA A 155 15.11 8.91 -15.23
N ALA A 156 15.13 10.07 -15.88
CA ALA A 156 15.62 10.19 -17.25
C ALA A 156 17.10 9.75 -17.37
N GLU A 157 17.89 10.02 -16.33
CA GLU A 157 19.32 9.71 -16.23
C GLU A 157 19.59 8.20 -16.15
N ALA A 158 18.61 7.39 -15.76
CA ALA A 158 18.73 5.94 -15.75
C ALA A 158 18.75 5.34 -17.17
N GLY A 159 18.42 6.12 -18.21
CA GLY A 159 18.62 5.72 -19.60
C GLY A 159 17.72 4.59 -20.08
N LEU A 160 16.57 4.35 -19.43
CA LEU A 160 15.64 3.29 -19.83
C LEU A 160 14.90 3.59 -21.14
N GLY A 161 14.92 4.84 -21.62
CA GLY A 161 14.22 5.27 -22.83
C GLY A 161 12.75 4.89 -22.81
N ASP A 162 12.21 4.44 -23.95
CA ASP A 162 10.81 4.00 -24.08
C ASP A 162 10.53 2.62 -23.47
N LYS A 163 11.55 1.99 -22.86
CA LYS A 163 11.39 0.65 -22.28
C LYS A 163 10.68 0.70 -20.93
N ALA A 164 10.58 1.85 -20.27
CA ALA A 164 9.85 1.98 -19.02
C ALA A 164 9.16 3.35 -18.95
N PRO A 165 8.06 3.47 -18.18
CA PRO A 165 7.51 4.79 -17.83
C PRO A 165 8.58 5.65 -17.19
N ARG A 166 8.54 6.95 -17.46
CA ARG A 166 9.42 7.93 -16.82
C ARG A 166 8.71 8.56 -15.61
N MET A 167 9.47 9.10 -14.66
CA MET A 167 8.89 9.76 -13.48
C MET A 167 8.06 11.02 -13.81
N ASP A 168 8.29 11.64 -14.97
CA ASP A 168 7.49 12.76 -15.50
C ASP A 168 6.25 12.29 -16.29
N ASP A 169 6.10 10.99 -16.56
CA ASP A 169 4.91 10.38 -17.17
C ASP A 169 4.02 9.74 -16.08
N CYS A 170 3.26 10.58 -15.39
CA CYS A 170 2.38 10.12 -14.30
C CYS A 170 1.37 9.07 -14.76
N ALA A 171 0.84 9.20 -15.98
CA ALA A 171 -0.15 8.27 -16.55
C ALA A 171 0.45 6.90 -16.91
N GLY A 172 1.76 6.83 -17.13
CA GLY A 172 2.50 5.58 -17.29
C GLY A 172 2.44 4.69 -16.04
N CYS A 173 2.39 5.30 -14.85
CA CYS A 173 2.38 4.61 -13.56
C CYS A 173 1.01 4.62 -12.86
N HIS A 174 0.19 5.64 -13.07
CA HIS A 174 -1.10 5.82 -12.37
C HIS A 174 -2.27 5.66 -13.33
N GLN A 175 -3.37 5.09 -12.84
CA GLN A 175 -4.63 5.09 -13.57
C GLN A 175 -5.44 6.33 -13.22
N PRO A 176 -5.86 7.11 -14.23
CA PRO A 176 -6.88 8.13 -14.02
C PRO A 176 -8.16 7.47 -13.50
N GLY A 177 -8.73 8.03 -12.43
CA GLY A 177 -10.01 7.58 -11.88
C GLY A 177 -10.03 7.49 -10.36
N ALA A 178 -11.20 7.74 -9.79
CA ALA A 178 -11.47 7.48 -8.39
C ALA A 178 -11.63 5.96 -8.21
N HIS A 179 -10.73 5.34 -7.43
CA HIS A 179 -10.91 3.98 -6.97
C HIS A 179 -11.30 4.00 -5.50
N GLU A 180 -12.46 3.42 -5.20
CA GLU A 180 -12.84 3.18 -3.82
C GLU A 180 -11.84 2.22 -3.19
N ARG A 181 -11.04 2.72 -2.23
CA ARG A 181 -10.16 1.84 -1.47
C ARG A 181 -11.01 1.00 -0.52
N THR A 182 -11.25 -0.25 -0.88
CA THR A 182 -11.61 -1.28 0.09
C THR A 182 -10.44 -1.47 1.04
N ARG A 183 -10.45 -0.74 2.16
CA ARG A 183 -9.53 -1.05 3.26
C ARG A 183 -9.84 -2.47 3.70
N SER A 184 -8.87 -3.37 3.53
CA SER A 184 -8.96 -4.71 4.09
C SER A 184 -9.09 -4.58 5.61
N ARG A 185 -10.32 -4.80 6.11
CA ARG A 185 -10.69 -4.71 7.53
C ARG A 185 -10.22 -5.95 8.26
N LEU A 186 -8.93 -6.14 8.48
CA LEU A 186 -8.46 -7.14 9.42
C LEU A 186 -7.30 -6.58 10.24
N ILE A 187 -7.54 -6.50 11.55
CA ILE A 187 -6.58 -6.57 12.66
C ILE A 187 -5.32 -5.71 12.45
N ARG A 188 -5.44 -4.38 12.61
CA ARG A 188 -4.29 -3.48 12.56
C ARG A 188 -3.87 -2.90 13.89
N ASP A 189 -4.81 -2.67 14.80
CA ASP A 189 -4.52 -1.79 15.93
C ASP A 189 -3.96 -2.53 17.15
N ASP A 190 -4.17 -3.84 17.24
CA ASP A 190 -3.67 -4.68 18.32
C ASP A 190 -2.51 -5.59 17.92
N LEU A 191 -2.21 -5.80 16.64
CA LEU A 191 -1.07 -6.65 16.25
C LEU A 191 0.28 -5.94 16.48
N HIS A 192 1.15 -6.50 17.32
CA HIS A 192 2.55 -6.08 17.39
C HIS A 192 3.42 -7.00 16.51
N PHE A 193 3.96 -6.41 15.44
CA PHE A 193 4.87 -7.10 14.53
C PHE A 193 6.01 -6.18 14.13
N ASP A 194 7.23 -6.69 14.25
CA ASP A 194 8.47 -5.98 13.91
C ASP A 194 9.21 -6.75 12.81
N HIS A 195 9.30 -6.14 11.62
CA HIS A 195 9.98 -6.76 10.46
C HIS A 195 11.47 -6.97 10.71
N GLU A 196 12.14 -6.09 11.46
CA GLU A 196 13.58 -6.17 11.71
C GLU A 196 13.91 -7.39 12.58
N ARG A 197 13.12 -7.60 13.64
CA ARG A 197 13.22 -8.79 14.51
C ARG A 197 12.92 -10.09 13.78
N HIS A 198 12.21 -10.03 12.65
CA HIS A 198 11.85 -11.19 11.83
C HIS A 198 12.73 -11.36 10.58
N ARG A 199 13.89 -10.68 10.51
CA ARG A 199 14.85 -10.89 9.40
C ARG A 199 15.64 -12.18 9.55
N GLN A 200 15.76 -12.68 10.77
CA GLN A 200 16.51 -13.89 11.09
C GLN A 200 15.70 -14.76 12.03
N ASP A 201 15.83 -16.07 11.88
CA ASP A 201 15.31 -17.00 12.88
C ASP A 201 16.20 -17.01 14.13
N ARG A 202 15.78 -17.79 15.14
CA ARG A 202 16.55 -17.95 16.38
C ARG A 202 17.98 -18.47 16.17
N LYS A 203 18.26 -19.13 15.04
CA LYS A 203 19.58 -19.66 14.69
C LYS A 203 20.42 -18.66 13.87
N GLY A 204 19.90 -17.45 13.63
CA GLY A 204 20.53 -16.43 12.81
C GLY A 204 20.35 -16.63 11.31
N ALA A 205 19.57 -17.64 10.88
CA ALA A 205 19.33 -17.88 9.46
C ALA A 205 18.36 -16.84 8.90
N ALA A 206 18.68 -16.25 7.75
CA ALA A 206 17.85 -15.22 7.14
C ALA A 206 16.45 -15.75 6.78
N ILE A 207 15.42 -15.02 7.18
CA ILE A 207 14.03 -15.25 6.78
C ILE A 207 13.74 -14.39 5.56
N ARG A 208 13.45 -15.04 4.42
CA ARG A 208 13.17 -14.36 3.16
C ARG A 208 11.76 -13.77 3.15
N CYS A 209 11.56 -12.65 2.44
CA CYS A 209 10.25 -11.98 2.35
C CYS A 209 9.13 -12.88 1.79
N ASP A 210 9.48 -13.76 0.85
CA ASP A 210 8.57 -14.73 0.23
C ASP A 210 8.16 -15.89 1.17
N THR A 211 8.83 -16.03 2.32
CA THR A 211 8.41 -16.95 3.38
C THR A 211 7.05 -16.56 3.95
N CYS A 212 6.83 -15.26 4.16
CA CYS A 212 5.56 -14.75 4.69
C CYS A 212 4.64 -14.24 3.58
N HIS A 213 5.20 -13.54 2.58
CA HIS A 213 4.44 -12.97 1.48
C HIS A 213 4.48 -13.87 0.23
N THR A 214 3.90 -15.06 0.34
CA THR A 214 3.98 -16.11 -0.69
C THR A 214 3.37 -15.74 -2.04
N GLN A 215 2.54 -14.70 -2.09
CA GLN A 215 1.89 -14.22 -3.33
C GLN A 215 2.52 -12.97 -3.93
N THR A 216 3.57 -12.39 -3.31
CA THR A 216 4.19 -11.13 -3.78
C THR A 216 4.62 -11.21 -5.23
N ALA A 217 5.35 -12.26 -5.60
CA ALA A 217 5.86 -12.43 -6.96
C ALA A 217 4.75 -12.56 -8.02
N LYS A 218 3.49 -12.78 -7.61
CA LYS A 218 2.34 -12.86 -8.51
C LYS A 218 1.44 -11.63 -8.45
N ALA A 219 1.66 -10.73 -7.49
CA ALA A 219 0.79 -9.59 -7.25
C ALA A 219 0.88 -8.57 -8.40
N THR A 220 -0.30 -8.22 -8.94
CA THR A 220 -0.47 -7.25 -10.02
C THR A 220 -0.89 -5.87 -9.55
N GLY A 221 -1.27 -5.73 -8.29
CA GLY A 221 -1.61 -4.46 -7.66
C GLY A 221 -1.77 -4.60 -6.15
N TYR A 222 -2.22 -3.53 -5.50
CA TYR A 222 -2.40 -3.48 -4.05
C TYR A 222 -3.38 -4.54 -3.52
N THR A 223 -4.49 -4.76 -4.23
CA THR A 223 -5.52 -5.75 -3.86
C THR A 223 -5.00 -7.17 -3.85
N ASP A 224 -4.05 -7.48 -4.74
CA ASP A 224 -3.52 -8.83 -4.93
C ASP A 224 -2.28 -9.08 -4.06
N HIS A 225 -1.69 -8.01 -3.52
CA HIS A 225 -0.62 -8.07 -2.53
C HIS A 225 -1.20 -8.05 -1.11
N ALA A 226 -1.94 -9.12 -0.78
CA ALA A 226 -2.52 -9.26 0.55
C ALA A 226 -1.43 -9.38 1.63
N PRO A 227 -1.68 -8.82 2.85
CA PRO A 227 -0.86 -9.13 4.01
C PRO A 227 -0.71 -10.64 4.22
N PRO A 228 0.40 -11.10 4.84
CA PRO A 228 0.55 -12.49 5.20
C PRO A 228 -0.65 -12.96 6.03
N ARG A 229 -1.15 -14.15 5.72
CA ARG A 229 -2.17 -14.81 6.56
C ARG A 229 -1.54 -15.29 7.85
N ILE A 230 -2.32 -15.44 8.92
CA ILE A 230 -1.81 -15.94 10.22
C ILE A 230 -1.17 -17.33 10.09
N THR A 231 -1.60 -18.16 9.13
CA THR A 231 -0.95 -19.44 8.81
C THR A 231 0.55 -19.30 8.56
N SER A 232 0.98 -18.17 8.02
CA SER A 232 2.40 -17.86 7.77
C SER A 232 3.15 -17.69 9.09
N CYS A 233 2.55 -16.99 10.06
CA CYS A 233 3.11 -16.79 11.40
C CYS A 233 3.21 -18.14 12.16
N VAL A 234 2.13 -18.93 12.11
CA VAL A 234 2.03 -20.23 12.80
C VAL A 234 3.13 -21.20 12.36
N THR A 235 3.55 -21.14 11.10
CA THR A 235 4.61 -22.02 10.57
C THR A 235 5.91 -21.95 11.39
N CYS A 236 6.24 -20.78 11.95
CA CYS A 236 7.42 -20.63 12.82
C CYS A 236 7.04 -20.60 14.31
N HIS A 237 5.93 -19.95 14.66
CA HIS A 237 5.47 -19.80 16.05
C HIS A 237 4.84 -21.06 16.65
N ASP A 238 4.78 -22.16 15.90
CA ASP A 238 4.39 -23.50 16.39
C ASP A 238 5.57 -24.50 16.36
N ASP A 239 6.72 -24.13 15.78
CA ASP A 239 7.94 -24.94 15.74
C ASP A 239 8.88 -24.67 16.93
N SER A 240 9.09 -25.67 17.80
CA SER A 240 9.92 -25.56 19.00
C SER A 240 11.40 -25.37 18.74
N ALA A 241 11.85 -25.75 17.55
CA ALA A 241 13.22 -25.52 17.12
C ALA A 241 13.43 -24.07 16.64
N ARG A 242 12.36 -23.32 16.33
CA ARG A 242 12.43 -21.95 15.81
C ARG A 242 12.02 -20.91 16.83
N THR A 243 11.01 -21.19 17.65
CA THR A 243 10.45 -20.23 18.61
C THR A 243 10.42 -20.77 20.04
N PRO A 244 10.76 -19.96 21.06
CA PRO A 244 10.66 -20.37 22.45
C PRO A 244 9.20 -20.50 22.89
N ASN A 245 8.94 -21.17 24.03
CA ASN A 245 7.59 -21.53 24.46
C ASN A 245 6.69 -20.33 24.80
N GLU A 246 7.29 -19.21 25.19
CA GLU A 246 6.65 -17.93 25.49
C GLU A 246 6.30 -17.11 24.24
N MET A 247 6.85 -17.46 23.07
CA MET A 247 6.55 -16.82 21.79
C MET A 247 5.68 -17.72 20.89
N ARG A 248 4.97 -18.68 21.48
CA ARG A 248 4.11 -19.58 20.69
C ARG A 248 2.79 -18.93 20.38
N VAL A 249 2.18 -19.33 19.28
CA VAL A 249 0.87 -18.76 18.88
C VAL A 249 -0.23 -18.93 19.95
N ARG A 250 -0.09 -19.90 20.88
CA ARG A 250 -0.99 -20.08 22.03
C ARG A 250 -0.89 -18.98 23.09
N VAL A 251 0.18 -18.19 23.05
CA VAL A 251 0.39 -17.02 23.88
C VAL A 251 -0.11 -15.84 23.07
N CYS A 252 -1.41 -15.51 23.20
CA CYS A 252 -2.06 -14.46 22.42
C CYS A 252 -1.31 -13.12 22.50
N GLU A 253 -0.74 -12.84 23.67
CA GLU A 253 0.05 -11.65 23.96
C GLU A 253 1.37 -11.58 23.15
N THR A 254 1.79 -12.67 22.49
CA THR A 254 2.91 -12.67 21.53
C THR A 254 2.59 -11.91 20.25
N CYS A 255 1.31 -11.82 19.88
CA CYS A 255 0.89 -11.12 18.66
C CYS A 255 0.01 -9.91 18.98
N HIS A 256 -0.75 -9.93 20.06
CA HIS A 256 -1.71 -8.89 20.41
C HIS A 256 -1.23 -8.01 21.57
N SER A 257 -1.26 -6.69 21.39
CA SER A 257 -0.85 -5.66 22.36
C SER A 257 -1.86 -5.50 23.50
N ALA A 258 -3.11 -5.89 23.26
CA ALA A 258 -4.15 -5.99 24.27
C ALA A 258 -4.94 -7.28 24.06
N ARG A 259 -5.29 -7.96 25.16
CA ARG A 259 -6.40 -8.91 25.12
C ARG A 259 -7.68 -8.10 24.96
N ILE A 260 -8.34 -8.24 23.83
CA ILE A 260 -9.69 -7.70 23.68
C ILE A 260 -10.62 -8.56 24.54
N ASP A 261 -10.85 -8.15 25.79
CA ASP A 261 -11.72 -8.86 26.76
C ASP A 261 -13.20 -8.89 26.31
N ARG A 262 -13.54 -8.17 25.23
CA ARG A 262 -14.89 -8.15 24.64
C ARG A 262 -14.82 -8.51 23.16
N VAL A 263 -14.99 -9.80 22.88
CA VAL A 263 -15.24 -10.34 21.53
C VAL A 263 -16.65 -9.92 21.10
N THR A 264 -16.85 -8.66 20.70
CA THR A 264 -18.14 -8.20 20.14
C THR A 264 -18.29 -8.56 18.66
N THR A 265 -17.19 -8.92 18.01
CA THR A 265 -17.13 -9.54 16.69
C THR A 265 -16.36 -10.84 16.84
N LEU A 266 -17.05 -11.96 16.68
CA LEU A 266 -16.50 -13.31 16.83
C LEU A 266 -15.26 -13.50 15.96
N ALA A 267 -14.09 -13.57 16.58
CA ALA A 267 -12.99 -14.34 16.03
C ALA A 267 -13.53 -15.75 15.74
N PRO A 268 -13.17 -16.37 14.59
CA PRO A 268 -13.74 -17.65 14.19
C PRO A 268 -13.50 -18.69 15.28
N ARG A 269 -14.62 -19.18 15.80
CA ARG A 269 -14.72 -20.06 16.96
C ARG A 269 -13.99 -21.39 16.68
N SER A 270 -12.95 -21.71 17.44
CA SER A 270 -12.69 -23.10 17.76
C SER A 270 -13.82 -23.59 18.68
N HIS A 271 -14.39 -24.77 18.40
CA HIS A 271 -15.63 -25.27 18.99
C HIS A 271 -15.53 -25.76 20.46
N LEU A 272 -14.97 -24.97 21.37
CA LEU A 272 -15.00 -25.26 22.81
C LEU A 272 -15.65 -24.11 23.60
N PRO A 273 -16.27 -24.37 24.77
CA PRO A 273 -16.93 -23.35 25.59
C PRO A 273 -15.99 -22.20 25.92
N ALA A 274 -16.54 -20.98 26.01
CA ALA A 274 -15.81 -19.70 26.20
C ALA A 274 -14.99 -19.57 27.49
N THR A 275 -14.88 -20.64 28.28
CA THR A 275 -14.13 -20.72 29.53
C THR A 275 -12.81 -21.46 29.40
N GLU A 276 -12.52 -22.09 28.25
CA GLU A 276 -11.30 -22.88 28.05
C GLU A 276 -10.46 -22.34 26.90
N ARG A 277 -9.16 -22.16 27.17
CA ARG A 277 -8.15 -21.92 26.14
C ARG A 277 -8.11 -23.15 25.22
N PRO A 278 -8.13 -22.98 23.88
CA PRO A 278 -7.92 -24.11 22.98
C PRO A 278 -6.58 -24.77 23.32
N ILE A 279 -6.60 -26.10 23.52
CA ILE A 279 -5.37 -26.88 23.74
C ILE A 279 -4.46 -26.79 22.50
N ASP A 280 -5.05 -26.57 21.31
CA ASP A 280 -4.35 -26.32 20.05
C ASP A 280 -5.17 -25.41 19.12
N HIS A 281 -4.48 -24.71 18.21
CA HIS A 281 -5.09 -23.95 17.13
C HIS A 281 -5.54 -24.93 16.05
N THR A 282 -6.83 -25.28 16.07
CA THR A 282 -7.44 -26.08 14.99
C THR A 282 -7.13 -25.48 13.61
N LEU A 283 -7.11 -26.30 12.56
CA LEU A 283 -6.93 -25.85 11.17
C LEU A 283 -7.91 -24.73 10.77
N ALA A 284 -9.12 -24.74 11.32
CA ALA A 284 -10.12 -23.69 11.11
C ALA A 284 -9.67 -22.35 11.71
N PHE A 285 -9.19 -22.35 12.96
CA PHE A 285 -8.64 -21.15 13.59
C PHE A 285 -7.46 -20.57 12.79
N ARG A 286 -6.54 -21.43 12.33
CA ARG A 286 -5.38 -21.00 11.52
C ARG A 286 -5.80 -20.39 10.18
N ARG A 287 -6.92 -20.81 9.61
CA ARG A 287 -7.41 -20.34 8.30
C ARG A 287 -8.19 -19.02 8.41
N ASP A 288 -8.98 -18.89 9.47
CA ASP A 288 -10.04 -17.88 9.54
C ASP A 288 -9.69 -16.69 10.46
N HIS A 289 -8.62 -16.77 11.27
CA HIS A 289 -8.10 -15.67 12.11
C HIS A 289 -7.12 -14.79 11.34
#